data_AF-A0A6I0F6V6-F1
#
_entry.id   AF-A0A6I0F6V6-F1
#
_cell.length_a   1.000
_cell.length_b   1.000
_cell.length_c   1.000
_cell.angle_alpha   90.00
_cell.angle_beta   90.00
_cell.angle_gamma   90.00
#
_symmetry.space_group_name_H-M   'P 1'
#
loop_
_entity.id
_entity.type
_entity.pdbx_description
1 polymer ?
#
loop_
_entity_poly.entity_id
_entity_poly.type
_entity_poly.pdbx_seq_one_letter_code
_entity_poly.pdbx_strand_id
1 'polypeptide(L)'
;MASNTHQKIHYQTLGLSLELPTDYAVQQLPDWRMAHFALILPIPFITLGSKSSTDNWTQAIPFDEGWTRGRFNGIKRINTAQHDAAKNTYTAPPESLFAYTPRAFHESACKRFSGPLQSSLAAVAADGPAIIGADEYAKLMNNREHSHHRAWKKLFVNDCSRLKGDVGNDEYERQEYCDYLTGFPTTHVLTFPLSENPAEHSQVSLICVEYLEFSDPGHRRHGKEHTDQTVNAALVLHVVAENCTSSQLEKISRALHRPRNKVKIPGVSTPVALFKEFVNAASEALPATCTVKAAPGGFVYAEGEGFADTPAKLVKPFAVVCAVPGTEEIKTAPEFFNQSTTDWPHADIWAWQLCTGADNYSEAIPRLTQDSLKESQVGAYQAWTIHADEDGLAIVRTRPASSYDNKMWMLSGTRFVDLALLVHRSRSYLHGFSERLRAIGFNGDELKELLDQQQVAADTLMTATEDLSKSLSNFQDLQSDLVEFRDRLWFETVPKREVDTVILKALQRTTGAAAHFHEICAEMDLRKDIYATQHQVLKIQAQDRLVEQDKQQQEEEKAQQKKNDQRMERITIFASVLAILPLIEAFPFAEGSFAPFLISLLVVIIGAAALLVPRSTWKAIRTSKRR
;
A
#
# COMPACT_ATOMS: atom_id res chain seq x y z
N MET A 1 31.40 -20.85 -32.72
CA MET A 1 30.60 -19.60 -32.60
C MET A 1 29.18 -19.95 -33.02
N ALA A 2 28.37 -20.43 -32.07
CA ALA A 2 26.97 -20.78 -32.32
C ALA A 2 26.10 -19.54 -32.01
N SER A 3 25.10 -19.30 -32.85
CA SER A 3 24.26 -18.10 -32.88
C SER A 3 23.34 -17.98 -31.67
N ASN A 4 23.63 -17.02 -30.79
CA ASN A 4 22.72 -16.56 -29.72
C ASN A 4 21.69 -15.56 -30.26
N THR A 5 20.89 -15.96 -31.25
CA THR A 5 19.73 -15.17 -31.70
C THR A 5 18.53 -15.59 -30.85
N HIS A 6 18.53 -15.19 -29.57
CA HIS A 6 17.37 -15.40 -28.71
C HIS A 6 16.20 -14.53 -29.20
N GLN A 7 15.17 -15.23 -29.63
CA GLN A 7 13.83 -14.78 -30.04
C GLN A 7 13.28 -13.70 -29.10
N LYS A 8 13.12 -12.48 -29.61
CA LYS A 8 12.35 -11.43 -28.93
C LYS A 8 11.06 -11.23 -29.69
N ILE A 9 9.92 -11.48 -29.05
CA ILE A 9 8.63 -11.12 -29.64
C ILE A 9 8.50 -9.60 -29.58
N HIS A 10 8.37 -8.98 -30.75
CA HIS A 10 8.15 -7.54 -30.82
C HIS A 10 6.77 -7.19 -30.27
N TYR A 11 6.71 -6.19 -29.38
CA TYR A 11 5.45 -5.68 -28.82
C TYR A 11 4.42 -5.34 -29.92
N GLN A 12 4.89 -5.04 -31.14
CA GLN A 12 4.07 -4.75 -32.31
C GLN A 12 3.13 -5.89 -32.72
N THR A 13 3.43 -7.15 -32.40
CA THR A 13 2.63 -8.31 -32.85
C THR A 13 1.58 -8.77 -31.83
N LEU A 14 1.66 -8.27 -30.60
CA LEU A 14 0.77 -8.59 -29.48
C LEU A 14 -0.42 -7.62 -29.40
N GLY A 15 -1.32 -7.78 -28.45
CA GLY A 15 -2.52 -6.97 -28.23
C GLY A 15 -3.77 -7.36 -29.02
N LEU A 16 -4.92 -7.20 -28.36
CA LEU A 16 -6.22 -7.56 -28.90
C LEU A 16 -6.57 -6.72 -30.13
N SER A 17 -7.08 -7.39 -31.17
CA SER A 17 -7.62 -6.74 -32.36
C SER A 17 -9.13 -6.96 -32.40
N LEU A 18 -9.90 -5.85 -32.36
CA LEU A 18 -11.35 -5.87 -32.47
C LEU A 18 -11.74 -5.76 -33.94
N GLU A 19 -11.83 -6.90 -34.59
CA GLU A 19 -12.20 -7.01 -36.00
C GLU A 19 -13.72 -7.06 -36.17
N LEU A 20 -14.22 -6.55 -37.29
CA LEU A 20 -15.61 -6.76 -37.67
C LEU A 20 -15.69 -8.05 -38.48
N PRO A 21 -16.56 -9.00 -38.11
CA PRO A 21 -16.76 -10.23 -38.87
C PRO A 21 -17.18 -9.95 -40.32
N THR A 22 -16.84 -10.85 -41.25
CA THR A 22 -17.12 -10.66 -42.69
C THR A 22 -18.61 -10.57 -43.02
N ASP A 23 -19.46 -11.15 -42.17
CA ASP A 23 -20.91 -11.11 -42.26
C ASP A 23 -21.55 -9.93 -41.51
N TYR A 24 -20.75 -9.03 -40.92
CA TYR A 24 -21.24 -7.81 -40.28
C TYR A 24 -21.97 -6.94 -41.31
N ALA A 25 -23.25 -6.69 -41.05
CA ALA A 25 -24.11 -5.89 -41.91
C ALA A 25 -25.24 -5.24 -41.10
N VAL A 26 -25.23 -3.91 -41.01
CA VAL A 26 -26.23 -3.14 -40.27
C VAL A 26 -26.72 -1.94 -41.06
N GLN A 27 -27.98 -1.54 -40.88
CA GLN A 27 -28.51 -0.32 -41.51
C GLN A 27 -28.10 0.95 -40.75
N GLN A 28 -27.92 0.83 -39.44
CA GLN A 28 -27.49 1.90 -38.56
C GLN A 28 -26.29 1.44 -37.74
N LEU A 29 -25.30 2.32 -37.62
CA LEU A 29 -24.14 2.06 -36.77
C LEU A 29 -24.56 1.96 -35.30
N PRO A 30 -23.89 1.13 -34.50
CA PRO A 30 -24.12 1.08 -33.06
C PRO A 30 -23.72 2.40 -32.41
N ASP A 31 -24.38 2.76 -31.30
CA ASP A 31 -23.99 3.93 -30.51
C ASP A 31 -22.53 3.82 -30.06
N TRP A 32 -22.11 2.62 -29.66
CA TRP A 32 -20.78 2.29 -29.16
C TRP A 32 -20.13 1.20 -29.99
N ARG A 33 -18.98 1.50 -30.59
CA ARG A 33 -18.18 0.49 -31.29
C ARG A 33 -17.57 -0.49 -30.29
N MET A 34 -17.05 0.01 -29.18
CA MET A 34 -16.55 -0.82 -28.10
C MET A 34 -16.58 -0.10 -26.75
N ALA A 35 -16.64 -0.90 -25.68
CA ALA A 35 -16.29 -0.52 -24.33
C ALA A 35 -15.43 -1.63 -23.71
N HIS A 36 -14.23 -1.27 -23.24
CA HIS A 36 -13.31 -2.16 -22.53
C HIS A 36 -13.35 -1.84 -21.04
N PHE A 37 -13.56 -2.86 -20.22
CA PHE A 37 -13.56 -2.79 -18.77
C PHE A 37 -12.41 -3.65 -18.25
N ALA A 38 -11.47 -3.06 -17.52
CA ALA A 38 -10.51 -3.77 -16.70
C ALA A 38 -10.98 -3.68 -15.24
N LEU A 39 -11.56 -4.76 -14.73
CA LEU A 39 -12.03 -4.86 -13.35
C LEU A 39 -10.89 -5.38 -12.47
N ILE A 40 -10.38 -4.53 -11.60
CA ILE A 40 -9.35 -4.87 -10.63
C ILE A 40 -10.05 -5.39 -9.37
N LEU A 41 -9.78 -6.65 -9.03
CA LEU A 41 -10.37 -7.38 -7.93
C LEU A 41 -9.26 -7.73 -6.93
N PRO A 42 -9.10 -6.95 -5.86
CA PRO A 42 -8.13 -7.26 -4.82
C PRO A 42 -8.46 -8.62 -4.20
N ILE A 43 -7.48 -9.52 -4.15
CA ILE A 43 -7.61 -10.78 -3.44
C ILE A 43 -7.06 -10.56 -2.03
N PRO A 44 -7.85 -10.78 -0.97
CA PRO A 44 -7.32 -10.72 0.39
C PRO A 44 -6.34 -11.89 0.58
N PHE A 45 -5.03 -11.63 0.54
CA PHE A 45 -4.03 -12.62 0.89
C PHE A 45 -3.66 -12.54 2.37
N ILE A 46 -3.56 -13.71 2.99
CA ILE A 46 -2.85 -13.90 4.24
C ILE A 46 -1.35 -13.71 3.95
N THR A 47 -0.66 -12.95 4.80
CA THR A 47 0.78 -13.13 5.06
C THR A 47 1.00 -14.61 5.35
N LEU A 48 1.39 -15.41 4.35
CA LEU A 48 1.75 -16.82 4.52
C LEU A 48 2.64 -16.90 5.76
N GLY A 49 2.09 -17.48 6.83
CA GLY A 49 2.63 -17.36 8.17
C GLY A 49 4.10 -17.74 8.17
N SER A 50 4.90 -17.01 8.94
CA SER A 50 6.33 -17.23 9.12
C SER A 50 6.62 -18.68 9.51
N LYS A 51 6.78 -19.56 8.53
CA LYS A 51 7.38 -20.89 8.69
C LYS A 51 8.63 -20.90 7.84
N SER A 52 9.70 -20.46 8.52
CA SER A 52 11.12 -20.76 8.29
C SER A 52 11.68 -20.61 6.87
N SER A 53 12.73 -19.78 6.80
CA SER A 53 13.90 -19.92 5.92
C SER A 53 13.62 -20.06 4.42
N THR A 54 13.76 -18.93 3.73
CA THR A 54 14.48 -18.73 2.45
C THR A 54 14.14 -19.55 1.19
N ASP A 55 13.35 -20.64 1.24
CA ASP A 55 13.15 -21.50 0.05
C ASP A 55 11.70 -21.91 -0.24
N ASN A 56 10.71 -21.57 0.59
CA ASN A 56 9.32 -22.08 0.45
C ASN A 56 8.22 -21.06 0.10
N TRP A 57 8.52 -19.76 -0.07
CA TRP A 57 7.54 -18.80 -0.67
C TRP A 57 7.22 -19.13 -2.14
N THR A 58 8.00 -20.04 -2.70
CA THR A 58 7.99 -20.58 -4.07
C THR A 58 7.05 -21.78 -4.26
N GLN A 59 6.28 -22.20 -3.25
CA GLN A 59 5.08 -23.02 -3.50
C GLN A 59 4.03 -22.15 -4.17
N ALA A 60 4.36 -21.81 -5.43
CA ALA A 60 3.56 -21.11 -6.39
C ALA A 60 2.21 -21.79 -6.47
N ILE A 61 1.15 -20.99 -6.55
CA ILE A 61 -0.05 -21.37 -7.29
C ILE A 61 0.47 -21.99 -8.60
N PRO A 62 0.40 -23.33 -8.78
CA PRO A 62 0.95 -23.96 -9.97
C PRO A 62 -0.01 -23.61 -11.08
N PHE A 63 0.31 -22.54 -11.81
CA PHE A 63 -0.50 -22.15 -12.94
C PHE A 63 -0.40 -23.26 -14.00
N ASP A 64 -1.51 -23.99 -14.17
CA ASP A 64 -1.66 -25.13 -15.08
C ASP A 64 -1.61 -24.71 -16.56
N GLU A 65 -1.86 -25.66 -17.47
CA GLU A 65 -2.04 -25.43 -18.91
C GLU A 65 -2.98 -24.24 -19.19
N GLY A 66 -2.48 -23.26 -19.95
CA GLY A 66 -3.25 -22.10 -20.42
C GLY A 66 -2.94 -20.75 -19.79
N TRP A 67 -2.13 -20.72 -18.72
CA TRP A 67 -1.60 -19.47 -18.18
C TRP A 67 -0.24 -19.12 -18.80
N THR A 68 -0.01 -17.82 -18.96
CA THR A 68 1.20 -17.27 -19.56
C THR A 68 1.76 -16.18 -18.67
N ARG A 69 3.10 -16.07 -18.60
CA ARG A 69 3.73 -14.96 -17.87
C ARG A 69 3.58 -13.66 -18.65
N GLY A 70 3.35 -12.57 -17.92
CA GLY A 70 3.11 -11.26 -18.50
C GLY A 70 1.74 -10.72 -18.17
N ARG A 71 1.47 -9.50 -18.65
CA ARG A 71 0.16 -8.84 -18.56
C ARG A 71 -0.56 -8.84 -19.90
N PHE A 72 -1.86 -8.55 -19.86
CA PHE A 72 -2.64 -8.21 -21.03
C PHE A 72 -1.96 -7.04 -21.75
N ASN A 73 -1.85 -7.14 -23.07
CA ASN A 73 -1.09 -6.16 -23.86
C ASN A 73 -1.93 -4.95 -24.30
N GLY A 74 -3.22 -4.91 -23.92
CA GLY A 74 -4.15 -3.86 -24.32
C GLY A 74 -4.79 -4.11 -25.68
N ILE A 75 -5.58 -3.13 -26.13
CA ILE A 75 -6.22 -3.16 -27.45
C ILE A 75 -5.28 -2.51 -28.46
N LYS A 76 -4.79 -3.32 -29.40
CA LYS A 76 -3.90 -2.88 -30.48
C LYS A 76 -4.65 -2.18 -31.61
N ARG A 77 -5.83 -2.71 -31.97
CA ARG A 77 -6.54 -2.34 -33.20
C ARG A 77 -8.05 -2.38 -33.02
N ILE A 78 -8.73 -1.42 -33.62
CA ILE A 78 -10.19 -1.36 -33.73
C ILE A 78 -10.53 -1.14 -35.20
N ASN A 79 -11.35 -2.01 -35.78
CA ASN A 79 -11.90 -1.83 -37.12
C ASN A 79 -13.25 -1.12 -37.04
N THR A 80 -13.46 -0.12 -37.90
CA THR A 80 -14.75 0.56 -38.06
C THR A 80 -15.46 0.10 -39.32
N ALA A 81 -16.79 0.08 -39.29
CA ALA A 81 -17.58 -0.33 -40.45
C ALA A 81 -17.50 0.72 -41.57
N GLN A 82 -17.63 0.25 -42.81
CA GLN A 82 -17.66 1.10 -44.00
C GLN A 82 -19.09 1.18 -44.53
N HIS A 83 -19.52 2.38 -44.92
CA HIS A 83 -20.82 2.58 -45.58
C HIS A 83 -20.76 2.10 -47.04
N ASP A 84 -21.59 1.13 -47.38
CA ASP A 84 -21.90 0.74 -48.76
C ASP A 84 -23.11 1.56 -49.23
N ALA A 85 -22.83 2.62 -49.99
CA ALA A 85 -23.86 3.53 -50.51
C ALA A 85 -24.86 2.86 -51.44
N ALA A 86 -24.49 1.76 -52.12
CA ALA A 86 -25.37 1.07 -53.06
C ALA A 86 -26.42 0.22 -52.32
N LYS A 87 -26.04 -0.38 -51.19
CA LYS A 87 -26.94 -1.19 -50.35
C LYS A 87 -27.58 -0.40 -49.20
N ASN A 88 -27.08 0.82 -48.95
CA ASN A 88 -27.40 1.62 -47.78
C ASN A 88 -27.20 0.83 -46.47
N THR A 89 -26.10 0.09 -46.40
CA THR A 89 -25.72 -0.72 -45.24
C THR A 89 -24.27 -0.46 -44.86
N TYR A 90 -23.98 -0.53 -43.57
CA TYR A 90 -22.61 -0.54 -43.06
C TYR A 90 -22.13 -1.99 -43.00
N THR A 91 -20.98 -2.25 -43.59
CA THR A 91 -20.40 -3.60 -43.68
C THR A 91 -18.96 -3.62 -43.18
N ALA A 92 -18.44 -4.81 -42.90
CA ALA A 92 -17.02 -4.97 -42.60
C ALA A 92 -16.17 -4.52 -43.81
N PRO A 93 -15.06 -3.79 -43.57
CA PRO A 93 -14.23 -3.31 -44.67
C PRO A 93 -13.52 -4.47 -45.38
N PRO A 94 -13.38 -4.44 -46.72
CA PRO A 94 -12.87 -5.55 -47.52
C PRO A 94 -11.37 -5.87 -47.28
N GLU A 95 -10.60 -4.92 -46.77
CA GLU A 95 -9.24 -5.09 -46.24
C GLU A 95 -9.06 -4.12 -45.05
N SER A 96 -7.98 -4.23 -44.26
CA SER A 96 -7.72 -3.44 -43.04
C SER A 96 -7.53 -1.91 -43.25
N LEU A 97 -8.09 -1.34 -44.32
CA LEU A 97 -8.08 0.07 -44.69
C LEU A 97 -8.61 1.00 -43.57
N PHE A 98 -9.47 0.49 -42.69
CA PHE A 98 -10.02 1.22 -41.54
C PHE A 98 -9.57 0.62 -40.19
N ALA A 99 -8.35 0.07 -40.17
CA ALA A 99 -7.72 -0.42 -38.96
C ALA A 99 -6.76 0.63 -38.38
N TYR A 100 -7.03 1.06 -37.16
CA TYR A 100 -6.19 2.05 -36.49
C TYR A 100 -5.29 1.41 -35.44
N THR A 101 -3.97 1.46 -35.65
CA THR A 101 -2.96 0.97 -34.69
C THR A 101 -2.07 2.13 -34.23
N PRO A 102 -2.02 2.47 -32.93
CA PRO A 102 -1.27 3.63 -32.47
C PRO A 102 0.23 3.34 -32.32
N ARG A 103 1.11 4.33 -32.60
CA ARG A 103 2.57 4.17 -32.48
C ARG A 103 3.07 3.85 -31.05
N ALA A 104 2.33 4.28 -30.03
CA ALA A 104 2.68 4.00 -28.63
C ALA A 104 2.72 2.49 -28.33
N PHE A 105 2.14 1.65 -29.20
CA PHE A 105 2.04 0.20 -29.04
C PHE A 105 3.40 -0.49 -29.12
N HIS A 106 4.42 0.19 -29.62
CA HIS A 106 5.74 -0.42 -29.86
C HIS A 106 6.71 -0.29 -28.66
N GLU A 107 6.30 0.34 -27.56
CA GLU A 107 7.15 0.50 -26.35
C GLU A 107 6.83 -0.57 -25.30
N SER A 108 7.85 -1.23 -24.74
CA SER A 108 7.69 -2.16 -23.61
C SER A 108 7.43 -1.44 -22.28
N ALA A 109 6.80 -2.09 -21.31
CA ALA A 109 6.54 -1.53 -19.97
C ALA A 109 7.82 -1.03 -19.30
N CYS A 110 8.94 -1.74 -19.46
CA CYS A 110 10.24 -1.32 -18.95
C CYS A 110 10.79 -0.02 -19.56
N LYS A 111 10.37 0.34 -20.78
CA LYS A 111 10.71 1.63 -21.40
C LYS A 111 9.70 2.73 -21.05
N ARG A 112 8.47 2.33 -20.72
CA ARG A 112 7.37 3.25 -20.37
C ARG A 112 7.56 3.89 -19.00
N PHE A 113 8.13 3.16 -18.04
CA PHE A 113 8.37 3.61 -16.67
C PHE A 113 9.87 3.66 -16.38
N SER A 114 10.31 4.64 -15.59
CA SER A 114 11.73 4.84 -15.26
C SER A 114 11.97 4.78 -13.75
N GLY A 115 13.14 4.27 -13.35
CA GLY A 115 13.61 4.34 -11.97
C GLY A 115 12.74 3.51 -11.02
N PRO A 116 12.48 4.00 -9.79
CA PRO A 116 11.75 3.23 -8.78
C PRO A 116 10.34 2.82 -9.22
N LEU A 117 9.63 3.68 -9.96
CA LEU A 117 8.28 3.42 -10.47
C LEU A 117 8.21 2.14 -11.34
N GLN A 118 9.27 1.87 -12.10
CA GLN A 118 9.36 0.66 -12.92
C GLN A 118 9.36 -0.62 -12.08
N SER A 119 10.00 -0.59 -10.91
CA SER A 119 10.00 -1.71 -9.97
C SER A 119 8.66 -1.82 -9.26
N SER A 120 8.11 -0.70 -8.77
CA SER A 120 6.81 -0.65 -8.08
C SER A 120 5.67 -1.20 -8.93
N LEU A 121 5.66 -0.92 -10.23
CA LEU A 121 4.65 -1.40 -11.18
C LEU A 121 4.95 -2.80 -11.74
N ALA A 122 6.00 -3.46 -11.27
CA ALA A 122 6.43 -4.76 -11.77
C ALA A 122 6.62 -4.82 -13.30
N ALA A 123 7.17 -3.76 -13.90
CA ALA A 123 7.21 -3.61 -15.36
C ALA A 123 7.94 -4.77 -16.08
N VAL A 124 8.93 -5.39 -15.44
CA VAL A 124 9.63 -6.58 -15.95
C VAL A 124 8.70 -7.79 -15.99
N ALA A 125 7.93 -8.01 -14.92
CA ALA A 125 6.92 -9.06 -14.89
C ALA A 125 5.80 -8.78 -15.90
N ALA A 126 5.44 -7.50 -16.10
CA ALA A 126 4.45 -7.09 -17.09
C ALA A 126 4.85 -7.40 -18.53
N ASP A 127 6.12 -7.14 -18.89
CA ASP A 127 6.66 -7.49 -20.20
C ASP A 127 6.82 -9.03 -20.34
N GLY A 128 7.19 -9.73 -19.27
CA GLY A 128 7.34 -11.18 -19.27
C GLY A 128 8.53 -11.68 -20.11
N PRO A 129 8.90 -12.96 -19.98
CA PRO A 129 10.09 -13.52 -20.63
C PRO A 129 10.00 -13.58 -22.16
N ALA A 130 8.79 -13.62 -22.73
CA ALA A 130 8.59 -13.68 -24.18
C ALA A 130 8.95 -12.36 -24.89
N ILE A 131 8.82 -11.22 -24.20
CA ILE A 131 9.08 -9.90 -24.79
C ILE A 131 10.54 -9.49 -24.58
N ILE A 132 11.10 -9.72 -23.40
CA ILE A 132 12.48 -9.30 -23.08
C ILE A 132 13.51 -10.41 -23.31
N GLY A 133 13.09 -11.65 -23.52
CA GLY A 133 13.93 -12.84 -23.62
C GLY A 133 14.18 -13.48 -22.25
N ALA A 134 14.19 -14.82 -22.18
CA ALA A 134 14.27 -15.57 -20.92
C ALA A 134 15.53 -15.25 -20.10
N ASP A 135 16.69 -15.15 -20.75
CA ASP A 135 17.98 -14.86 -20.09
C ASP A 135 18.04 -13.43 -19.55
N GLU A 136 17.53 -12.45 -20.31
CA GLU A 136 17.48 -11.05 -19.89
C GLU A 136 16.45 -10.88 -18.75
N TYR A 137 15.31 -11.57 -18.85
CA TYR A 137 14.31 -11.65 -17.78
C TYR A 137 14.91 -12.20 -16.49
N ALA A 138 15.63 -13.33 -16.55
CA ALA A 138 16.28 -13.92 -15.38
C ALA A 138 17.31 -12.98 -14.76
N LYS A 139 18.13 -12.31 -15.58
CA LYS A 139 19.09 -11.30 -15.10
C LYS A 139 18.41 -10.10 -14.43
N LEU A 140 17.33 -9.59 -15.03
CA LEU A 140 16.58 -8.45 -14.48
C LEU A 140 15.84 -8.81 -13.18
N MET A 141 15.36 -10.04 -13.06
CA MET A 141 14.74 -10.54 -11.83
C MET A 141 15.79 -10.78 -10.72
N ASN A 142 16.97 -11.29 -11.05
CA ASN A 142 18.04 -11.57 -10.08
C ASN A 142 18.72 -10.30 -9.56
N ASN A 143 18.83 -9.25 -10.39
CA ASN A 143 19.47 -7.99 -10.01
C ASN A 143 18.54 -7.04 -9.22
N ARG A 144 17.24 -7.34 -9.15
CA ARG A 144 16.27 -6.53 -8.40
C ARG A 144 16.13 -7.09 -7.00
N GLU A 145 17.00 -6.58 -6.13
CA GLU A 145 16.96 -6.77 -4.68
C GLU A 145 15.55 -6.62 -4.10
N HIS A 146 15.07 -7.67 -3.41
CA HIS A 146 13.97 -7.68 -2.43
C HIS A 146 12.51 -7.51 -2.91
N SER A 147 12.22 -7.33 -4.20
CA SER A 147 10.83 -7.17 -4.68
C SER A 147 10.39 -8.32 -5.60
N HIS A 148 9.72 -9.32 -5.02
CA HIS A 148 9.10 -10.40 -5.80
C HIS A 148 7.79 -9.91 -6.42
N HIS A 149 7.73 -9.90 -7.75
CA HIS A 149 6.50 -9.59 -8.48
C HIS A 149 6.19 -10.71 -9.46
N ARG A 150 4.91 -11.07 -9.57
CA ARG A 150 4.43 -12.06 -10.54
C ARG A 150 3.28 -11.46 -11.33
N ALA A 151 3.31 -11.66 -12.63
CA ALA A 151 2.20 -11.34 -13.52
C ALA A 151 1.96 -12.55 -14.41
N TRP A 152 0.74 -13.06 -14.34
CA TRP A 152 0.27 -14.15 -15.16
C TRP A 152 -1.04 -13.73 -15.82
N LYS A 153 -1.27 -14.20 -17.03
CA LYS A 153 -2.53 -14.00 -17.73
C LYS A 153 -3.02 -15.30 -18.36
N LYS A 154 -4.34 -15.47 -18.37
CA LYS A 154 -5.04 -16.48 -19.16
C LYS A 154 -5.89 -15.78 -20.20
N LEU A 155 -5.69 -16.17 -21.45
CA LEU A 155 -6.39 -15.58 -22.59
C LEU A 155 -7.60 -16.45 -22.94
N PHE A 156 -8.76 -15.81 -23.05
CA PHE A 156 -9.99 -16.42 -23.58
C PHE A 156 -10.15 -16.11 -25.07
N VAL A 157 -9.59 -14.98 -25.51
CA VAL A 157 -9.46 -14.59 -26.92
C VAL A 157 -7.98 -14.37 -27.21
N ASN A 158 -7.52 -14.85 -28.37
CA ASN A 158 -6.14 -14.68 -28.77
C ASN A 158 -5.81 -13.17 -28.90
N ASP A 159 -4.83 -12.70 -28.11
CA ASP A 159 -4.38 -11.31 -28.11
C ASP A 159 -3.26 -11.07 -29.12
N CYS A 160 -3.07 -11.95 -30.10
CA CYS A 160 -2.06 -11.80 -31.15
C CYS A 160 -2.70 -11.60 -32.51
N SER A 161 -2.21 -10.62 -33.26
CA SER A 161 -2.63 -10.40 -34.65
C SER A 161 -1.58 -10.95 -35.61
N ARG A 162 -2.00 -11.86 -36.50
CA ARG A 162 -1.19 -12.28 -37.65
C ARG A 162 -1.13 -11.14 -38.65
N LEU A 163 -0.13 -10.26 -38.54
CA LEU A 163 0.13 -9.31 -39.60
C LEU A 163 0.94 -10.00 -40.72
N LYS A 164 0.31 -10.15 -41.89
CA LYS A 164 1.03 -10.43 -43.14
C LYS A 164 1.94 -9.22 -43.41
N GLY A 165 3.25 -9.40 -43.29
CA GLY A 165 4.26 -8.42 -43.71
C GLY A 165 5.10 -7.77 -42.59
N ASP A 166 4.70 -7.86 -41.32
CA ASP A 166 5.44 -7.20 -40.21
C ASP A 166 6.45 -8.10 -39.50
N VAL A 167 6.39 -9.42 -39.74
CA VAL A 167 7.48 -10.33 -39.34
C VAL A 167 8.48 -10.34 -40.48
N GLY A 168 9.74 -10.01 -40.19
CA GLY A 168 10.84 -10.02 -41.15
C GLY A 168 10.85 -11.27 -42.03
N ASN A 169 11.52 -11.19 -43.18
CA ASN A 169 11.55 -12.26 -44.18
C ASN A 169 12.16 -13.60 -43.68
N ASP A 170 12.55 -13.71 -42.42
CA ASP A 170 13.02 -14.97 -41.84
C ASP A 170 11.83 -15.88 -41.47
N GLU A 171 11.61 -16.91 -42.29
CA GLU A 171 10.67 -18.01 -42.05
C GLU A 171 10.89 -18.71 -40.70
N TYR A 172 12.10 -18.65 -40.14
CA TYR A 172 12.44 -19.28 -38.86
C TYR A 172 11.82 -18.56 -37.65
N GLU A 173 11.85 -17.21 -37.63
CA GLU A 173 11.16 -16.42 -36.59
C GLU A 173 9.63 -16.56 -36.69
N ARG A 174 9.11 -16.83 -37.90
CA ARG A 174 7.67 -17.07 -38.13
C ARG A 174 7.18 -18.40 -37.58
N GLN A 175 7.98 -19.47 -37.65
CA GLN A 175 7.55 -20.81 -37.25
C GLN A 175 7.57 -20.98 -35.72
N GLU A 176 8.65 -20.58 -35.04
CA GLU A 176 8.72 -20.64 -33.57
C GLU A 176 7.76 -19.66 -32.87
N TYR A 177 7.48 -18.50 -33.48
CA TYR A 177 6.43 -17.58 -33.01
C TYR A 177 5.04 -18.20 -33.15
N CYS A 178 4.76 -18.88 -34.27
CA CYS A 178 3.53 -19.63 -34.42
C CYS A 178 3.43 -20.74 -33.36
N ASP A 179 4.51 -21.46 -33.08
CA ASP A 179 4.52 -22.57 -32.10
C ASP A 179 4.30 -22.09 -30.65
N TYR A 180 4.88 -20.95 -30.25
CA TYR A 180 4.62 -20.30 -28.95
C TYR A 180 3.15 -19.87 -28.79
N LEU A 181 2.50 -19.46 -29.88
CA LEU A 181 1.10 -18.99 -29.89
C LEU A 181 0.06 -20.09 -30.15
N THR A 182 0.38 -21.13 -30.92
CA THR A 182 -0.52 -22.27 -31.21
C THR A 182 -0.65 -23.22 -30.02
N GLY A 183 0.23 -23.10 -29.02
CA GLY A 183 0.14 -23.79 -27.75
C GLY A 183 -0.78 -23.13 -26.72
N PHE A 184 -1.41 -21.99 -27.01
CA PHE A 184 -2.34 -21.36 -26.07
C PHE A 184 -3.73 -21.99 -26.17
N PRO A 185 -4.18 -22.76 -25.16
CA PRO A 185 -5.55 -23.23 -25.13
C PRO A 185 -6.47 -22.03 -24.94
N THR A 186 -7.09 -21.57 -26.03
CA THR A 186 -8.29 -20.73 -25.93
C THR A 186 -9.37 -21.62 -25.32
N THR A 187 -9.63 -21.47 -24.02
CA THR A 187 -10.83 -22.03 -23.39
C THR A 187 -12.08 -21.45 -24.05
N HIS A 188 -13.23 -22.13 -23.93
CA HIS A 188 -14.50 -21.63 -24.43
C HIS A 188 -14.67 -20.14 -24.12
N VAL A 189 -14.78 -19.33 -25.18
CA VAL A 189 -14.93 -17.87 -25.05
C VAL A 189 -16.23 -17.62 -24.31
N LEU A 190 -16.16 -17.03 -23.12
CA LEU A 190 -17.35 -16.65 -22.37
C LEU A 190 -17.91 -15.36 -22.98
N THR A 191 -18.74 -15.52 -24.01
CA THR A 191 -19.37 -14.46 -24.78
C THR A 191 -20.89 -14.54 -24.66
N PHE A 192 -21.52 -13.40 -24.42
CA PHE A 192 -22.97 -13.26 -24.40
C PHE A 192 -23.42 -12.34 -25.54
N PRO A 193 -24.28 -12.80 -26.47
CA PRO A 193 -24.88 -11.91 -27.46
C PRO A 193 -25.82 -10.93 -26.77
N LEU A 194 -25.92 -9.72 -27.30
CA LEU A 194 -26.76 -8.65 -26.76
C LEU A 194 -27.92 -8.28 -27.69
N SER A 195 -27.89 -8.76 -28.94
CA SER A 195 -28.94 -8.60 -29.95
C SER A 195 -29.48 -9.94 -30.42
N GLU A 196 -30.77 -9.97 -30.80
CA GLU A 196 -31.38 -11.11 -31.47
C GLU A 196 -30.94 -11.21 -32.94
N ASN A 197 -30.46 -10.11 -33.52
CA ASN A 197 -29.95 -10.05 -34.87
C ASN A 197 -28.45 -10.37 -34.89
N PRO A 198 -28.03 -11.56 -35.39
CA PRO A 198 -26.62 -11.95 -35.38
C PRO A 198 -25.75 -11.04 -36.25
N ALA A 199 -26.31 -10.40 -37.29
CA ALA A 199 -25.55 -9.52 -38.20
C ALA A 199 -25.02 -8.24 -37.51
N GLU A 200 -25.58 -7.87 -36.36
CA GLU A 200 -25.12 -6.72 -35.56
C GLU A 200 -23.85 -7.03 -34.77
N HIS A 201 -23.55 -8.32 -34.53
CA HIS A 201 -22.42 -8.76 -33.70
C HIS A 201 -22.30 -7.95 -32.40
N SER A 202 -23.44 -7.66 -31.78
CA SER A 202 -23.54 -6.98 -30.50
C SER A 202 -23.31 -8.00 -29.38
N GLN A 203 -22.25 -7.86 -28.62
CA GLN A 203 -21.82 -8.88 -27.66
C GLN A 203 -21.02 -8.32 -26.49
N VAL A 204 -20.95 -9.09 -25.40
CA VAL A 204 -20.04 -8.85 -24.28
C VAL A 204 -19.25 -10.12 -23.97
N SER A 205 -17.93 -10.00 -23.84
CA SER A 205 -17.02 -11.14 -23.71
C SER A 205 -15.95 -10.90 -22.64
N LEU A 206 -15.61 -11.95 -21.88
CA LEU A 206 -14.38 -11.99 -21.10
C LEU A 206 -13.22 -12.37 -22.04
N ILE A 207 -12.25 -11.48 -22.19
CA ILE A 207 -11.13 -11.66 -23.13
C ILE A 207 -9.86 -12.18 -22.45
N CYS A 208 -9.63 -11.79 -21.19
CA CYS A 208 -8.41 -12.10 -20.46
C CYS A 208 -8.66 -12.00 -18.95
N VAL A 209 -7.99 -12.86 -18.20
CA VAL A 209 -7.88 -12.78 -16.74
C VAL A 209 -6.40 -12.67 -16.39
N GLU A 210 -6.03 -11.65 -15.61
CA GLU A 210 -4.69 -11.53 -15.04
C GLU A 210 -4.69 -11.96 -13.58
N TYR A 211 -3.63 -12.62 -13.14
CA TYR A 211 -3.26 -12.75 -11.73
C TYR A 211 -1.97 -11.98 -11.48
N LEU A 212 -2.04 -11.02 -10.58
CA LEU A 212 -0.94 -10.12 -10.25
C LEU A 212 -0.59 -10.27 -8.77
N GLU A 213 0.69 -10.41 -8.48
CA GLU A 213 1.23 -10.52 -7.12
C GLU A 213 2.37 -9.52 -6.95
N PHE A 214 2.32 -8.75 -5.86
CA PHE A 214 3.29 -7.73 -5.52
C PHE A 214 3.79 -7.95 -4.10
N SER A 215 5.11 -8.07 -3.95
CA SER A 215 5.79 -7.91 -2.67
C SER A 215 5.92 -6.42 -2.37
N ASP A 216 5.13 -5.95 -1.42
CA ASP A 216 5.13 -4.58 -0.95
C ASP A 216 6.04 -4.42 0.27
N PRO A 217 6.52 -3.18 0.57
CA PRO A 217 7.24 -2.90 1.80
C PRO A 217 6.56 -3.58 2.98
N GLY A 218 7.33 -4.36 3.73
CA GLY A 218 6.80 -5.00 4.92
C GLY A 218 6.46 -3.99 6.00
N HIS A 219 5.64 -4.41 6.95
CA HIS A 219 5.52 -3.69 8.21
C HIS A 219 6.55 -4.28 9.18
N ARG A 220 7.48 -3.48 9.72
CA ARG A 220 8.41 -3.96 10.76
C ARG A 220 7.62 -4.33 12.00
N ARG A 221 7.59 -5.61 12.37
CA ARG A 221 6.91 -6.04 13.62
C ARG A 221 7.77 -5.66 14.82
N HIS A 222 7.14 -5.10 15.84
CA HIS A 222 7.80 -4.68 17.08
C HIS A 222 8.65 -5.81 17.69
N GLY A 223 9.93 -5.54 17.94
CA GLY A 223 10.86 -6.47 18.61
C GLY A 223 11.34 -7.65 17.76
N LYS A 224 11.13 -7.65 16.43
CA LYS A 224 11.69 -8.64 15.50
C LYS A 224 12.62 -7.97 14.50
N GLU A 225 13.80 -8.56 14.26
CA GLU A 225 14.76 -8.11 13.24
C GLU A 225 14.27 -8.29 11.79
N HIS A 226 13.16 -9.02 11.59
CA HIS A 226 12.61 -9.30 10.25
C HIS A 226 11.32 -8.52 9.97
N THR A 227 11.29 -7.84 8.83
CA THR A 227 10.09 -7.28 8.21
C THR A 227 9.19 -8.40 7.71
N ASP A 228 7.92 -8.43 8.15
CA ASP A 228 6.93 -9.28 7.50
C ASP A 228 6.59 -8.64 6.14
N GLN A 229 7.05 -9.25 5.05
CA GLN A 229 6.68 -8.80 3.71
C GLN A 229 5.16 -8.91 3.53
N THR A 230 4.53 -7.82 3.10
CA THR A 230 3.11 -7.84 2.73
C THR A 230 3.00 -8.22 1.26
N VAL A 231 2.32 -9.33 0.98
CA VAL A 231 2.01 -9.74 -0.39
C VAL A 231 0.62 -9.24 -0.74
N ASN A 232 0.54 -8.35 -1.74
CA ASN A 232 -0.72 -7.90 -2.30
C ASN A 232 -0.96 -8.62 -3.62
N ALA A 233 -2.14 -9.21 -3.79
CA ALA A 233 -2.52 -9.79 -5.06
C ALA A 233 -3.86 -9.26 -5.57
N ALA A 234 -4.03 -9.30 -6.88
CA ALA A 234 -5.25 -8.90 -7.54
C ALA A 234 -5.53 -9.80 -8.74
N LEU A 235 -6.81 -10.04 -9.01
CA LEU A 235 -7.26 -10.45 -10.33
C LEU A 235 -7.62 -9.23 -11.15
N VAL A 236 -7.28 -9.24 -12.44
CA VAL A 236 -7.79 -8.25 -13.39
C VAL A 236 -8.62 -8.96 -14.45
N LEU A 237 -9.92 -8.68 -14.47
CA LEU A 237 -10.82 -9.20 -15.50
C LEU A 237 -10.91 -8.18 -16.63
N HIS A 238 -10.51 -8.57 -17.83
CA HIS A 238 -10.67 -7.75 -19.03
C HIS A 238 -11.93 -8.19 -19.76
N VAL A 239 -12.95 -7.34 -19.74
CA VAL A 239 -14.24 -7.55 -20.39
C VAL A 239 -14.37 -6.54 -21.54
N VAL A 240 -14.84 -6.99 -22.69
CA VAL A 240 -15.09 -6.12 -23.85
C VAL A 240 -16.55 -6.26 -24.25
N ALA A 241 -17.22 -5.12 -24.39
CA ALA A 241 -18.52 -5.01 -25.04
C ALA A 241 -18.32 -4.40 -26.43
N GLU A 242 -18.91 -5.00 -27.46
CA GLU A 242 -18.78 -4.57 -28.87
C GLU A 242 -20.14 -4.26 -29.47
N ASN A 243 -20.17 -3.28 -30.37
CA ASN A 243 -21.33 -2.91 -31.19
C ASN A 243 -22.62 -2.76 -30.36
N CYS A 244 -22.53 -2.01 -29.26
CA CYS A 244 -23.61 -1.86 -28.29
C CYS A 244 -24.41 -0.58 -28.53
N THR A 245 -25.71 -0.66 -28.29
CA THR A 245 -26.54 0.52 -28.00
C THR A 245 -26.15 1.12 -26.66
N SER A 246 -26.47 2.39 -26.46
CA SER A 246 -26.29 3.08 -25.18
C SER A 246 -27.02 2.37 -24.02
N SER A 247 -28.25 1.90 -24.24
CA SER A 247 -28.98 1.16 -23.19
C SER A 247 -28.29 -0.16 -22.79
N GLN A 248 -27.72 -0.89 -23.76
CA GLN A 248 -26.94 -2.10 -23.47
C GLN A 248 -25.67 -1.75 -22.70
N LEU A 249 -24.91 -0.74 -23.13
CA LEU A 249 -23.67 -0.33 -22.47
C LEU A 249 -23.92 0.10 -21.01
N GLU A 250 -24.98 0.87 -20.76
CA GLU A 250 -25.35 1.29 -19.41
C GLU A 250 -25.65 0.09 -18.51
N LYS A 251 -26.44 -0.88 -19.00
CA LYS A 251 -26.77 -2.11 -18.25
C LYS A 251 -25.53 -2.96 -17.97
N ILE A 252 -24.60 -3.05 -18.93
CA ILE A 252 -23.33 -3.77 -18.76
C ILE A 252 -22.49 -3.07 -17.70
N SER A 253 -22.31 -1.74 -17.79
CA SER A 253 -21.57 -0.96 -16.80
C SER A 253 -22.12 -1.18 -15.39
N ARG A 254 -23.45 -1.05 -15.21
CA ARG A 254 -24.14 -1.31 -13.94
C ARG A 254 -23.94 -2.74 -13.43
N ALA A 255 -24.01 -3.74 -14.32
CA ALA A 255 -23.86 -5.16 -13.99
C ALA A 255 -22.43 -5.55 -13.60
N LEU A 256 -21.42 -4.89 -14.17
CA LEU A 256 -20.01 -5.14 -13.85
C LEU A 256 -19.57 -4.45 -12.56
N HIS A 257 -20.10 -3.26 -12.23
CA HIS A 257 -19.78 -2.56 -10.98
C HIS A 257 -20.57 -3.08 -9.77
N ARG A 258 -21.82 -3.51 -9.99
CA ARG A 258 -22.75 -3.90 -8.92
C ARG A 258 -23.40 -5.25 -9.25
N PRO A 259 -23.03 -6.35 -8.56
CA PRO A 259 -23.50 -7.71 -8.91
C PRO A 259 -25.01 -7.94 -8.78
N ARG A 260 -25.74 -7.03 -8.13
CA ARG A 260 -27.20 -7.03 -8.07
C ARG A 260 -27.84 -6.77 -9.43
N ASN A 261 -27.15 -6.03 -10.30
CA ASN A 261 -27.64 -5.69 -11.62
C ASN A 261 -27.41 -6.86 -12.58
N LYS A 262 -28.40 -7.11 -13.43
CA LYS A 262 -28.40 -8.22 -14.37
C LYS A 262 -28.68 -7.71 -15.78
N VAL A 263 -28.11 -8.39 -16.76
CA VAL A 263 -28.32 -8.09 -18.18
C VAL A 263 -29.23 -9.14 -18.79
N LYS A 264 -30.26 -8.69 -19.51
CA LYS A 264 -31.12 -9.60 -20.27
C LYS A 264 -30.35 -10.01 -21.54
N ILE A 265 -30.08 -11.31 -21.65
CA ILE A 265 -29.42 -11.89 -22.82
C ILE A 265 -30.51 -12.49 -23.73
N PRO A 266 -30.52 -12.19 -25.04
CA PRO A 266 -31.42 -12.80 -26.00
C PRO A 266 -31.40 -14.34 -25.93
N GLY A 267 -32.57 -14.96 -25.99
CA GLY A 267 -32.71 -16.42 -25.89
C GLY A 267 -32.54 -17.01 -24.48
N VAL A 268 -32.12 -16.22 -23.48
CA VAL A 268 -32.01 -16.67 -22.09
C VAL A 268 -33.22 -16.17 -21.29
N SER A 269 -33.95 -17.08 -20.65
CA SER A 269 -35.18 -16.75 -19.90
C SER A 269 -34.91 -15.92 -18.65
N THR A 270 -33.76 -16.11 -18.02
CA THR A 270 -33.35 -15.41 -16.79
C THR A 270 -32.26 -14.37 -17.09
N PRO A 271 -32.37 -13.15 -16.53
CA PRO A 271 -31.30 -12.15 -16.63
C PRO A 271 -30.00 -12.68 -16.02
N VAL A 272 -28.88 -12.43 -16.70
CA VAL A 272 -27.54 -12.93 -16.36
C VAL A 272 -26.80 -11.92 -15.48
N ALA A 273 -26.18 -12.39 -14.41
CA ALA A 273 -25.33 -11.58 -13.54
C ALA A 273 -23.88 -11.60 -14.05
N LEU A 274 -23.56 -10.76 -15.03
CA LEU A 274 -22.28 -10.77 -15.76
C LEU A 274 -21.06 -10.80 -14.83
N PHE A 275 -21.02 -9.97 -13.80
CA PHE A 275 -19.91 -9.96 -12.83
C PHE A 275 -19.68 -11.34 -12.21
N LYS A 276 -20.76 -12.01 -11.76
CA LYS A 276 -20.67 -13.31 -11.12
C LYS A 276 -20.18 -14.38 -12.09
N GLU A 277 -20.70 -14.39 -13.32
CA GLU A 277 -20.27 -15.33 -14.36
C GLU A 277 -18.78 -15.16 -14.69
N PHE A 278 -18.30 -13.93 -14.84
CA PHE A 278 -16.90 -13.66 -15.13
C PHE A 278 -15.97 -13.96 -13.96
N VAL A 279 -16.39 -13.69 -12.71
CA VAL A 279 -15.62 -14.08 -11.52
C VAL A 279 -15.56 -15.61 -11.39
N ASN A 280 -16.66 -16.33 -11.66
CA ASN A 280 -16.66 -17.79 -11.66
C ASN A 280 -15.70 -18.36 -12.71
N ALA A 281 -15.74 -17.85 -13.95
CA ALA A 281 -14.82 -18.26 -15.00
C ALA A 281 -13.36 -17.96 -14.65
N ALA A 282 -13.09 -16.83 -13.98
CA ALA A 282 -11.77 -16.52 -13.46
C ALA A 282 -11.36 -17.49 -12.33
N SER A 283 -12.27 -17.85 -11.44
CA SER A 283 -11.99 -18.82 -10.36
C SER A 283 -11.76 -20.22 -10.89
N GLU A 284 -12.49 -20.67 -11.91
CA GLU A 284 -12.27 -21.96 -12.58
C GLU A 284 -10.93 -21.99 -13.32
N ALA A 285 -10.45 -20.82 -13.75
CA ALA A 285 -9.14 -20.69 -14.36
C ALA A 285 -8.00 -20.73 -13.33
N LEU A 286 -8.24 -20.36 -12.08
CA LEU A 286 -7.23 -20.42 -11.02
C LEU A 286 -7.00 -21.87 -10.56
N PRO A 287 -5.79 -22.19 -10.05
CA PRO A 287 -5.54 -23.50 -9.48
C PRO A 287 -6.47 -23.82 -8.30
N ALA A 288 -6.77 -25.10 -8.12
CA ALA A 288 -7.77 -25.58 -7.16
C ALA A 288 -7.53 -25.12 -5.70
N THR A 289 -6.31 -24.73 -5.35
CA THR A 289 -5.94 -24.19 -4.04
C THR A 289 -6.43 -22.76 -3.78
N CYS A 290 -6.87 -22.04 -4.83
CA CYS A 290 -7.36 -20.67 -4.74
C CYS A 290 -8.73 -20.57 -5.41
N THR A 291 -9.80 -20.70 -4.63
CA THR A 291 -11.17 -20.47 -5.12
C THR A 291 -11.58 -19.04 -4.81
N VAL A 292 -12.07 -18.33 -5.81
CA VAL A 292 -12.46 -16.92 -5.70
C VAL A 292 -13.96 -16.78 -5.96
N LYS A 293 -14.67 -16.12 -5.05
CA LYS A 293 -16.13 -15.98 -5.13
C LYS A 293 -16.57 -14.53 -5.05
N ALA A 294 -17.58 -14.20 -5.85
CA ALA A 294 -18.27 -12.92 -5.77
C ALA A 294 -19.16 -12.86 -4.52
N ALA A 295 -19.01 -11.82 -3.72
CA ALA A 295 -19.84 -11.49 -2.58
C ALA A 295 -20.87 -10.37 -2.93
N PRO A 296 -21.94 -10.21 -2.12
CA PRO A 296 -22.84 -9.08 -2.25
C PRO A 296 -22.09 -7.74 -2.21
N GLY A 297 -22.45 -6.79 -3.06
CA GLY A 297 -21.83 -5.46 -3.10
C GLY A 297 -20.65 -5.30 -4.06
N GLY A 298 -20.27 -6.34 -4.81
CA GLY A 298 -19.17 -6.28 -5.79
C GLY A 298 -17.87 -6.84 -5.26
N PHE A 299 -17.78 -7.09 -3.97
CA PHE A 299 -16.58 -7.62 -3.35
C PHE A 299 -16.27 -9.04 -3.80
N VAL A 300 -15.01 -9.40 -3.63
CA VAL A 300 -14.51 -10.72 -3.93
C VAL A 300 -13.79 -11.23 -2.69
N TYR A 301 -13.96 -12.52 -2.40
CA TYR A 301 -13.24 -13.18 -1.33
C TYR A 301 -12.66 -14.50 -1.84
N ALA A 302 -11.54 -14.91 -1.24
CA ALA A 302 -10.89 -16.17 -1.54
C ALA A 302 -11.19 -17.21 -0.45
N GLU A 303 -11.43 -18.44 -0.87
CA GLU A 303 -11.56 -19.63 -0.01
C GLU A 303 -10.43 -20.62 -0.37
N GLY A 304 -9.80 -21.24 0.63
CA GLY A 304 -8.72 -22.23 0.44
C GLY A 304 -7.89 -22.51 1.71
N GLU A 305 -6.96 -23.47 1.63
CA GLU A 305 -5.97 -23.72 2.70
C GLU A 305 -5.13 -22.45 2.90
N GLY A 306 -5.10 -21.93 4.14
CA GLY A 306 -4.42 -20.68 4.45
C GLY A 306 -5.27 -19.41 4.31
N PHE A 307 -6.60 -19.51 4.23
CA PHE A 307 -7.54 -18.36 4.25
C PHE A 307 -8.55 -18.40 5.42
N ALA A 308 -8.51 -19.42 6.29
CA ALA A 308 -9.58 -19.75 7.24
C ALA A 308 -9.76 -18.81 8.44
N ASP A 309 -8.73 -18.04 8.85
CA ASP A 309 -8.73 -17.34 10.15
C ASP A 309 -8.76 -15.80 10.07
N THR A 310 -8.95 -15.21 8.88
CA THR A 310 -8.94 -13.73 8.74
C THR A 310 -10.30 -13.23 8.27
N PRO A 311 -10.92 -12.23 8.93
CA PRO A 311 -12.07 -11.56 8.37
C PRO A 311 -11.64 -10.98 7.02
N ALA A 312 -12.25 -11.45 5.92
CA ALA A 312 -11.96 -10.95 4.59
C ALA A 312 -12.12 -9.42 4.62
N LYS A 313 -11.02 -8.67 4.57
CA LYS A 313 -11.09 -7.23 4.33
C LYS A 313 -11.61 -7.09 2.88
N LEU A 314 -12.93 -6.94 2.76
CA LEU A 314 -13.63 -6.81 1.49
C LEU A 314 -13.24 -5.45 0.89
N VAL A 315 -12.21 -5.44 0.04
CA VAL A 315 -11.83 -4.21 -0.66
C VAL A 315 -12.68 -4.08 -1.92
N LYS A 316 -13.26 -2.89 -2.13
CA LYS A 316 -14.10 -2.63 -3.30
C LYS A 316 -13.29 -2.85 -4.59
N PRO A 317 -13.88 -3.49 -5.61
CA PRO A 317 -13.30 -3.49 -6.95
C PRO A 317 -13.06 -2.09 -7.47
N PHE A 318 -12.09 -1.96 -8.37
CA PHE A 318 -11.84 -0.72 -9.10
C PHE A 318 -11.89 -1.00 -10.60
N ALA A 319 -12.63 -0.20 -11.37
CA ALA A 319 -12.75 -0.38 -12.82
C ALA A 319 -11.93 0.66 -13.58
N VAL A 320 -11.15 0.23 -14.57
CA VAL A 320 -10.60 1.11 -15.61
C VAL A 320 -11.36 0.85 -16.90
N VAL A 321 -12.10 1.84 -17.37
CA VAL A 321 -13.01 1.73 -18.51
C VAL A 321 -12.55 2.61 -19.66
N CYS A 322 -12.55 2.08 -20.88
CA CYS A 322 -12.38 2.86 -22.09
C CYS A 322 -13.58 2.63 -23.01
N ALA A 323 -14.17 3.69 -23.56
CA ALA A 323 -15.27 3.57 -24.51
C ALA A 323 -15.03 4.39 -25.77
N VAL A 324 -15.42 3.83 -26.92
CA VAL A 324 -15.26 4.44 -28.24
C VAL A 324 -16.63 4.40 -28.94
N PRO A 325 -17.19 5.55 -29.33
CA PRO A 325 -18.49 5.60 -29.98
C PRO A 325 -18.40 5.00 -31.39
N GLY A 326 -19.50 4.43 -31.85
CA GLY A 326 -19.64 3.94 -33.22
C GLY A 326 -20.08 5.01 -34.21
N THR A 327 -20.58 6.15 -33.72
CA THR A 327 -21.10 7.26 -34.52
C THR A 327 -20.36 8.58 -34.22
N GLU A 328 -20.41 9.53 -35.14
CA GLU A 328 -19.70 10.83 -35.05
C GLU A 328 -20.03 11.63 -33.77
N GLU A 329 -21.27 11.52 -33.29
CA GLU A 329 -21.74 12.19 -32.09
C GLU A 329 -22.42 11.21 -31.14
N ILE A 330 -22.12 11.32 -29.85
CA ILE A 330 -22.83 10.58 -28.82
C ILE A 330 -24.20 11.24 -28.63
N LYS A 331 -25.27 10.60 -29.10
CA LYS A 331 -26.61 11.22 -29.19
C LYS A 331 -27.44 11.10 -27.92
N THR A 332 -27.18 10.08 -27.11
CA THR A 332 -28.01 9.73 -25.96
C THR A 332 -27.22 9.83 -24.67
N ALA A 333 -27.86 10.31 -23.61
CA ALA A 333 -27.33 10.22 -22.26
C ALA A 333 -27.75 8.88 -21.60
N PRO A 334 -27.08 8.47 -20.52
CA PRO A 334 -27.57 7.41 -19.62
C PRO A 334 -28.98 7.74 -19.11
N GLU A 335 -29.75 6.71 -18.77
CA GLU A 335 -31.16 6.78 -18.40
C GLU A 335 -31.46 7.83 -17.31
N PHE A 336 -30.58 7.96 -16.31
CA PHE A 336 -30.71 8.93 -15.22
C PHE A 336 -30.73 10.40 -15.66
N PHE A 337 -30.11 10.71 -16.81
CA PHE A 337 -29.87 12.07 -17.25
C PHE A 337 -30.71 12.46 -18.47
N ASN A 338 -31.56 11.55 -18.98
CA ASN A 338 -32.36 11.76 -20.18
C ASN A 338 -33.45 12.83 -20.05
N GLN A 339 -33.73 13.36 -18.85
CA GLN A 339 -34.83 14.30 -18.60
C GLN A 339 -34.37 15.74 -18.26
N SER A 340 -33.07 16.00 -18.15
CA SER A 340 -32.54 17.31 -17.75
C SER A 340 -31.91 18.06 -18.93
N THR A 341 -32.12 19.37 -19.02
CA THR A 341 -31.21 20.24 -19.78
C THR A 341 -29.83 20.19 -19.14
N THR A 342 -28.82 19.71 -19.87
CA THR A 342 -27.49 19.41 -19.33
C THR A 342 -26.46 20.45 -19.78
N ASP A 343 -25.67 21.00 -18.85
CA ASP A 343 -24.47 21.78 -19.20
C ASP A 343 -23.29 20.86 -19.60
N TRP A 344 -23.40 19.56 -19.30
CA TRP A 344 -22.36 18.58 -19.58
C TRP A 344 -22.48 18.03 -21.01
N PRO A 345 -21.36 17.90 -21.74
CA PRO A 345 -21.32 17.11 -22.96
C PRO A 345 -21.68 15.64 -22.68
N HIS A 346 -22.38 14.98 -23.60
CA HIS A 346 -22.75 13.57 -23.42
C HIS A 346 -21.54 12.65 -23.15
N ALA A 347 -20.39 12.94 -23.75
CA ALA A 347 -19.16 12.18 -23.48
C ALA A 347 -18.76 12.22 -21.99
N ASP A 348 -18.92 13.37 -21.34
CA ASP A 348 -18.62 13.54 -19.91
C ASP A 348 -19.65 12.83 -19.03
N ILE A 349 -20.93 12.87 -19.41
CA ILE A 349 -21.99 12.12 -18.70
C ILE A 349 -21.72 10.61 -18.79
N TRP A 350 -21.32 10.12 -19.97
CA TRP A 350 -20.93 8.73 -20.16
C TRP A 350 -19.67 8.36 -19.40
N ALA A 351 -18.66 9.23 -19.38
CA ALA A 351 -17.45 8.98 -18.60
C ALA A 351 -17.79 8.85 -17.11
N TRP A 352 -18.60 9.75 -16.57
CA TRP A 352 -19.07 9.64 -15.18
C TRP A 352 -19.86 8.34 -14.92
N GLN A 353 -20.81 7.99 -15.81
CA GLN A 353 -21.60 6.75 -15.67
C GLN A 353 -20.73 5.48 -15.76
N LEU A 354 -19.68 5.50 -16.59
CA LEU A 354 -18.78 4.35 -16.77
C LEU A 354 -17.76 4.22 -15.65
N CYS A 355 -17.33 5.31 -14.99
CA CYS A 355 -16.39 5.22 -13.86
C CYS A 355 -17.08 4.86 -12.55
N THR A 356 -18.35 5.26 -12.37
CA THR A 356 -19.12 4.96 -11.14
C THR A 356 -19.94 3.68 -11.26
N GLY A 357 -20.34 3.32 -12.48
CA GLY A 357 -21.33 2.26 -12.69
C GLY A 357 -22.67 2.54 -12.02
N ALA A 358 -23.03 3.83 -11.86
CA ALA A 358 -24.17 4.27 -11.07
C ALA A 358 -25.47 3.55 -11.48
N ASP A 359 -26.21 3.10 -10.47
CA ASP A 359 -27.57 2.56 -10.59
C ASP A 359 -28.55 3.28 -9.64
N ASN A 360 -29.79 2.79 -9.56
CA ASN A 360 -30.87 3.40 -8.77
C ASN A 360 -30.58 3.48 -7.26
N TYR A 361 -29.53 2.80 -6.78
CA TYR A 361 -29.12 2.75 -5.38
C TYR A 361 -27.76 3.43 -5.14
N SER A 362 -27.32 4.26 -6.09
CA SER A 362 -26.12 5.08 -5.91
C SER A 362 -26.35 6.14 -4.85
N GLU A 363 -25.37 6.38 -3.98
CA GLU A 363 -25.52 7.31 -2.85
C GLU A 363 -25.71 8.76 -3.30
N ALA A 364 -25.01 9.18 -4.36
CA ALA A 364 -25.13 10.50 -4.92
C ALA A 364 -25.01 10.46 -6.45
N ILE A 365 -25.94 11.12 -7.12
CA ILE A 365 -25.86 11.43 -8.55
C ILE A 365 -25.57 12.94 -8.66
N PRO A 366 -24.52 13.37 -9.37
CA PRO A 366 -24.14 14.77 -9.42
C PRO A 366 -25.21 15.58 -10.15
N ARG A 367 -25.31 16.85 -9.77
CA ARG A 367 -26.02 17.83 -10.60
C ARG A 367 -25.16 18.11 -11.83
N LEU A 368 -25.78 18.22 -13.00
CA LEU A 368 -25.08 18.47 -14.26
C LEU A 368 -24.71 19.95 -14.44
N THR A 369 -23.99 20.51 -13.47
CA THR A 369 -23.47 21.90 -13.48
C THR A 369 -21.97 21.93 -13.81
N GLN A 370 -21.46 23.06 -14.28
CA GLN A 370 -20.03 23.22 -14.58
C GLN A 370 -19.11 23.03 -13.37
N ASP A 371 -19.57 23.33 -12.16
CA ASP A 371 -18.77 23.13 -10.94
C ASP A 371 -18.62 21.64 -10.63
N SER A 372 -19.71 20.88 -10.69
CA SER A 372 -19.65 19.42 -10.53
C SER A 372 -18.83 18.74 -11.62
N LEU A 373 -18.81 19.30 -12.84
CA LEU A 373 -17.97 18.76 -13.93
C LEU A 373 -16.49 18.87 -13.57
N LYS A 374 -16.06 20.01 -13.03
CA LYS A 374 -14.65 20.25 -12.65
C LYS A 374 -14.19 19.36 -11.50
N GLU A 375 -15.10 18.90 -10.66
CA GLU A 375 -14.77 18.01 -9.55
C GLU A 375 -14.44 16.58 -10.05
N SER A 376 -15.26 16.04 -10.95
CA SER A 376 -15.11 14.65 -11.45
C SER A 376 -14.17 14.52 -12.66
N GLN A 377 -14.06 15.57 -13.49
CA GLN A 377 -13.26 15.53 -14.71
C GLN A 377 -11.76 15.61 -14.36
N VAL A 378 -11.02 14.63 -14.88
CA VAL A 378 -9.56 14.52 -14.74
C VAL A 378 -8.87 15.32 -15.84
N GLY A 379 -9.41 15.26 -17.06
CA GLY A 379 -8.90 16.03 -18.18
C GLY A 379 -9.75 15.89 -19.43
N ALA A 380 -9.84 16.99 -20.17
CA ALA A 380 -10.44 17.07 -21.50
C ALA A 380 -9.33 17.21 -22.55
N TYR A 381 -9.24 16.22 -23.43
CA TYR A 381 -8.31 16.16 -24.55
C TYR A 381 -9.10 16.24 -25.85
N GLN A 382 -8.41 16.50 -26.96
CA GLN A 382 -9.07 16.79 -28.23
C GLN A 382 -10.03 15.69 -28.72
N ALA A 383 -9.76 14.42 -28.42
CA ALA A 383 -10.65 13.31 -28.76
C ALA A 383 -11.14 12.52 -27.53
N TRP A 384 -10.82 12.96 -26.31
CA TRP A 384 -11.07 12.16 -25.10
C TRP A 384 -11.51 13.02 -23.93
N THR A 385 -12.44 12.50 -23.15
CA THR A 385 -12.68 12.97 -21.78
C THR A 385 -12.33 11.87 -20.80
N ILE A 386 -11.76 12.25 -19.65
CA ILE A 386 -11.34 11.34 -18.59
C ILE A 386 -12.01 11.78 -17.30
N HIS A 387 -12.67 10.84 -16.62
CA HIS A 387 -13.28 11.02 -15.31
C HIS A 387 -12.75 9.95 -14.35
N ALA A 388 -12.58 10.31 -13.09
CA ALA A 388 -12.18 9.40 -12.03
C ALA A 388 -13.08 9.59 -10.82
N ASP A 389 -13.38 8.49 -10.15
CA ASP A 389 -14.18 8.41 -8.94
C ASP A 389 -13.54 7.40 -7.97
N GLU A 390 -14.19 7.10 -6.84
CA GLU A 390 -13.75 6.07 -5.91
C GLU A 390 -13.87 4.66 -6.48
N ASP A 391 -14.85 4.43 -7.35
CA ASP A 391 -15.17 3.13 -7.96
C ASP A 391 -14.36 2.85 -9.24
N GLY A 392 -13.82 3.88 -9.91
CA GLY A 392 -13.20 3.67 -11.21
C GLY A 392 -12.63 4.90 -11.91
N LEU A 393 -12.03 4.64 -13.06
CA LEU A 393 -11.50 5.59 -14.04
C LEU A 393 -12.16 5.30 -15.38
N ALA A 394 -12.80 6.28 -16.01
CA ALA A 394 -13.39 6.13 -17.34
C ALA A 394 -12.77 7.10 -18.33
N ILE A 395 -12.51 6.58 -19.52
CA ILE A 395 -11.88 7.29 -20.63
C ILE A 395 -12.78 7.13 -21.84
N VAL A 396 -13.49 8.19 -22.19
CA VAL A 396 -14.50 8.16 -23.25
C VAL A 396 -14.02 8.99 -24.42
N ARG A 397 -14.01 8.38 -25.60
CA ARG A 397 -13.68 9.09 -26.83
C ARG A 397 -14.88 9.94 -27.25
N THR A 398 -14.64 11.18 -27.67
CA THR A 398 -15.70 12.13 -28.07
C THR A 398 -16.18 11.94 -29.51
N ARG A 399 -15.48 11.10 -30.28
CA ARG A 399 -15.73 10.80 -31.70
C ARG A 399 -15.30 9.37 -32.02
N PRO A 400 -15.69 8.79 -33.17
CA PRO A 400 -15.30 7.44 -33.55
C PRO A 400 -13.78 7.21 -33.59
N ALA A 401 -13.40 5.93 -33.65
CA ALA A 401 -12.01 5.56 -33.91
C ALA A 401 -11.55 6.18 -35.24
N SER A 402 -10.38 6.81 -35.21
CA SER A 402 -9.78 7.51 -36.36
C SER A 402 -8.27 7.26 -36.38
N SER A 403 -7.50 7.83 -37.31
CA SER A 403 -6.03 7.70 -37.30
C SER A 403 -5.34 8.61 -36.26
N TYR A 404 -6.09 9.53 -35.66
CA TYR A 404 -5.58 10.55 -34.74
C TYR A 404 -5.89 10.24 -33.27
N ASP A 405 -4.94 10.57 -32.38
CA ASP A 405 -5.09 10.53 -30.92
C ASP A 405 -5.69 9.23 -30.38
N ASN A 406 -5.09 8.09 -30.74
CA ASN A 406 -5.59 6.76 -30.37
C ASN A 406 -4.91 6.16 -29.13
N LYS A 407 -4.03 6.93 -28.48
CA LYS A 407 -3.13 6.41 -27.45
C LYS A 407 -3.88 5.90 -26.22
N MET A 408 -5.01 6.49 -25.88
CA MET A 408 -5.69 6.22 -24.60
C MET A 408 -6.28 4.82 -24.49
N TRP A 409 -6.91 4.28 -25.53
CA TRP A 409 -7.53 2.92 -25.46
C TRP A 409 -6.52 1.80 -25.31
N MET A 410 -5.25 2.03 -25.65
CA MET A 410 -4.21 1.04 -25.40
C MET A 410 -3.72 1.09 -23.95
N LEU A 411 -3.65 2.30 -23.39
CA LEU A 411 -3.15 2.52 -22.04
C LEU A 411 -4.18 2.13 -20.99
N SER A 412 -5.47 2.22 -21.32
CA SER A 412 -6.58 1.86 -20.42
C SER A 412 -6.48 0.44 -19.89
N GLY A 413 -6.17 -0.55 -20.74
CA GLY A 413 -6.03 -1.94 -20.31
C GLY A 413 -4.66 -2.32 -19.78
N THR A 414 -3.70 -1.38 -19.73
CA THR A 414 -2.31 -1.67 -19.34
C THR A 414 -1.83 -0.70 -18.27
N ARG A 415 -1.27 0.45 -18.70
CA ARG A 415 -0.68 1.47 -17.83
C ARG A 415 -1.66 2.07 -16.84
N PHE A 416 -2.90 2.35 -17.24
CA PHE A 416 -3.86 2.96 -16.32
C PHE A 416 -4.33 1.95 -15.28
N VAL A 417 -4.34 0.65 -15.62
CA VAL A 417 -4.48 -0.43 -14.63
C VAL A 417 -3.27 -0.47 -13.69
N ASP A 418 -2.04 -0.33 -14.20
CA ASP A 418 -0.82 -0.26 -13.36
C ASP A 418 -0.91 0.88 -12.32
N LEU A 419 -1.33 2.08 -12.76
CA LEU A 419 -1.50 3.23 -11.87
C LEU A 419 -2.62 3.00 -10.85
N ALA A 420 -3.74 2.41 -11.25
CA ALA A 420 -4.82 2.07 -10.33
C ALA A 420 -4.37 1.03 -9.28
N LEU A 421 -3.64 0.00 -9.68
CA LEU A 421 -3.05 -0.99 -8.77
C LEU A 421 -2.07 -0.37 -7.78
N LEU A 422 -1.23 0.56 -8.24
CA LEU A 422 -0.29 1.29 -7.39
C LEU A 422 -1.01 2.11 -6.31
N VAL A 423 -2.04 2.86 -6.69
CA VAL A 423 -2.84 3.66 -5.74
C VAL A 423 -3.58 2.74 -4.77
N HIS A 424 -4.14 1.64 -5.26
CA HIS A 424 -4.83 0.67 -4.43
C HIS A 424 -3.89 0.04 -3.38
N ARG A 425 -2.70 -0.42 -3.80
CA ARG A 425 -1.66 -0.92 -2.90
C ARG A 425 -1.22 0.14 -1.89
N SER A 426 -1.08 1.38 -2.33
CA SER A 426 -0.74 2.51 -1.45
C SER A 426 -1.80 2.72 -0.37
N ARG A 427 -3.08 2.71 -0.75
CA ARG A 427 -4.21 2.84 0.17
C ARG A 427 -4.26 1.70 1.19
N SER A 428 -4.06 0.46 0.74
CA SER A 428 -3.98 -0.71 1.63
C SER A 428 -2.86 -0.58 2.66
N TYR A 429 -1.68 -0.15 2.22
CA TYR A 429 -0.53 0.09 3.10
C TYR A 429 -0.82 1.19 4.13
N LEU A 430 -1.36 2.33 3.68
CA LEU A 430 -1.68 3.46 4.57
C LEU A 430 -2.72 3.09 5.63
N HIS A 431 -3.70 2.25 5.27
CA HIS A 431 -4.68 1.76 6.23
C HIS A 431 -4.03 0.90 7.33
N GLY A 432 -3.17 -0.07 6.96
CA GLY A 432 -2.41 -0.87 7.92
C GLY A 432 -1.42 -0.04 8.75
N PHE A 433 -0.81 0.99 8.14
CA PHE A 433 0.03 1.95 8.81
C PHE A 433 -0.74 2.73 9.89
N SER A 434 -1.93 3.24 9.57
CA SER A 434 -2.79 3.97 10.51
C SER A 434 -3.21 3.10 11.70
N GLU A 435 -3.59 1.84 11.47
CA GLU A 435 -3.90 0.89 12.55
C GLU A 435 -2.72 0.73 13.52
N ARG A 436 -1.49 0.61 13.00
CA ARG A 436 -0.27 0.51 13.82
C ARG A 436 0.07 1.81 14.54
N LEU A 437 -0.04 2.95 13.87
CA LEU A 437 0.19 4.26 14.50
C LEU A 437 -0.74 4.44 15.70
N ARG A 438 -2.02 4.07 15.57
CA ARG A 438 -2.99 4.09 16.68
C ARG A 438 -2.67 3.09 17.79
N ALA A 439 -2.10 1.93 17.45
CA ALA A 439 -1.67 0.94 18.44
C ALA A 439 -0.47 1.39 19.27
N ILE A 440 0.34 2.34 18.78
CA ILE A 440 1.33 3.05 19.60
C ILE A 440 0.56 4.05 20.49
N GLY A 441 -0.02 3.53 21.57
CA GLY A 441 -0.60 4.32 22.64
C GLY A 441 0.45 4.56 23.71
N PHE A 442 0.76 5.82 23.98
CA PHE A 442 1.40 6.22 25.23
C PHE A 442 0.38 7.10 25.94
N ASN A 443 -0.19 6.61 27.05
CA ASN A 443 -1.18 7.34 27.81
C ASN A 443 -0.50 8.52 28.53
N GLY A 444 -0.48 9.67 27.87
CA GLY A 444 0.09 10.90 28.44
C GLY A 444 -0.55 11.31 29.76
N ASP A 445 -1.80 10.90 30.01
CA ASP A 445 -2.52 11.12 31.26
C ASP A 445 -1.96 10.27 32.41
N GLU A 446 -1.62 9.00 32.15
CA GLU A 446 -0.96 8.14 33.15
C GLU A 446 0.43 8.68 33.50
N LEU A 447 1.15 9.21 32.49
CA LEU A 447 2.43 9.86 32.74
C LEU A 447 2.24 11.12 33.59
N LYS A 448 1.25 11.95 33.28
CA LYS A 448 1.00 13.18 34.03
C LYS A 448 0.59 12.89 35.48
N GLU A 449 -0.22 11.86 35.69
CA GLU A 449 -0.59 11.39 37.03
C GLU A 449 0.62 10.86 37.82
N LEU A 450 1.53 10.13 37.15
CA LEU A 450 2.81 9.73 37.74
C LEU A 450 3.70 10.94 38.08
N LEU A 451 3.78 11.94 37.21
CA LEU A 451 4.59 13.14 37.43
C LEU A 451 4.03 14.04 38.54
N ASP A 452 2.70 14.07 38.73
CA ASP A 452 2.03 14.87 39.76
C ASP A 452 2.13 14.24 41.16
N GLN A 453 2.48 12.96 41.27
CA GLN A 453 2.70 12.29 42.54
C GLN A 453 4.04 12.72 43.19
N GLN A 454 3.96 13.45 44.30
CA GLN A 454 5.12 13.96 45.05
C GLN A 454 6.09 12.86 45.55
N GLN A 455 5.69 11.58 45.61
CA GLN A 455 6.52 10.47 46.11
C GLN A 455 6.51 9.22 45.20
N VAL A 456 6.82 9.37 43.90
CA VAL A 456 7.12 8.21 43.03
C VAL A 456 8.49 7.58 43.31
N ALA A 457 8.57 6.26 43.43
CA ALA A 457 9.85 5.56 43.58
C ALA A 457 10.72 5.72 42.31
N ALA A 458 12.05 5.82 42.47
CA ALA A 458 12.98 5.92 41.34
C ALA A 458 12.83 4.75 40.36
N ASP A 459 12.57 3.53 40.87
CA ASP A 459 12.32 2.34 40.07
C ASP A 459 11.10 2.49 39.15
N THR A 460 10.02 3.12 39.61
CA THR A 460 8.82 3.35 38.80
C THR A 460 9.07 4.36 37.68
N LEU A 461 9.87 5.40 37.94
CA LEU A 461 10.30 6.35 36.90
C LEU A 461 11.23 5.69 35.88
N MET A 462 12.08 4.75 36.32
CA MET A 462 12.93 3.95 35.43
C MET A 462 12.10 3.07 34.50
N THR A 463 11.12 2.32 35.02
CA THR A 463 10.22 1.51 34.18
C THR A 463 9.44 2.37 33.18
N ALA A 464 8.91 3.52 33.60
CA ALA A 464 8.23 4.45 32.69
C ALA A 464 9.17 5.01 31.59
N THR A 465 10.44 5.24 31.94
CA THR A 465 11.47 5.67 30.97
C THR A 465 11.82 4.56 29.98
N GLU A 466 11.88 3.31 30.43
CA GLU A 466 12.07 2.13 29.57
C GLU A 466 10.89 1.92 28.61
N ASP A 467 9.66 2.03 29.11
CA ASP A 467 8.44 1.93 28.30
C ASP A 467 8.34 3.05 27.25
N LEU A 468 8.71 4.28 27.63
CA LEU A 468 8.78 5.39 26.68
C LEU A 468 9.90 5.19 25.65
N SER A 469 11.07 4.68 26.07
CA SER A 469 12.18 4.38 25.15
C SER A 469 11.78 3.30 24.14
N LYS A 470 11.04 2.28 24.58
CA LYS A 470 10.46 1.25 23.71
C LYS A 470 9.44 1.84 22.74
N SER A 471 8.59 2.75 23.21
CA SER A 471 7.61 3.45 22.37
C SER A 471 8.27 4.36 21.33
N LEU A 472 9.36 5.05 21.70
CA LEU A 472 10.19 5.85 20.80
C LEU A 472 10.86 4.99 19.73
N SER A 473 11.43 3.83 20.10
CA SER A 473 11.99 2.88 19.14
C SER A 473 10.93 2.39 18.16
N ASN A 474 9.74 2.02 18.67
CA ASN A 474 8.61 1.61 17.83
C ASN A 474 8.16 2.72 16.87
N PHE A 475 8.21 3.98 17.32
CA PHE A 475 7.89 5.14 16.49
C PHE A 475 8.96 5.41 15.42
N GLN A 476 10.24 5.22 15.74
CA GLN A 476 11.35 5.29 14.77
C GLN A 476 11.24 4.21 13.69
N ASP A 477 10.79 3.01 14.06
CA ASP A 477 10.50 1.95 13.09
C ASP A 477 9.37 2.36 12.16
N LEU A 478 8.28 2.95 12.67
CA LEU A 478 7.21 3.50 11.83
C LEU A 478 7.68 4.63 10.90
N GLN A 479 8.58 5.51 11.37
CA GLN A 479 9.20 6.53 10.52
C GLN A 479 10.00 5.91 9.38
N SER A 480 10.75 4.85 9.66
CA SER A 480 11.50 4.12 8.64
C SER A 480 10.57 3.44 7.63
N ASP A 481 9.49 2.83 8.12
CA ASP A 481 8.44 2.20 7.30
C ASP A 481 7.77 3.23 6.37
N LEU A 482 7.50 4.45 6.85
CA LEU A 482 6.93 5.52 6.01
C LEU A 482 7.88 5.97 4.89
N VAL A 483 9.18 6.01 5.16
CA VAL A 483 10.20 6.33 4.13
C VAL A 483 10.22 5.23 3.06
N GLU A 484 10.21 3.95 3.47
CA GLU A 484 10.17 2.84 2.52
C GLU A 484 8.89 2.83 1.68
N PHE A 485 7.75 3.13 2.31
CA PHE A 485 6.48 3.37 1.61
C PHE A 485 6.60 4.49 0.59
N ARG A 486 7.19 5.62 0.97
CA ARG A 486 7.35 6.76 0.08
C ARG A 486 8.21 6.43 -1.13
N ASP A 487 9.28 5.67 -0.94
CA ASP A 487 10.21 5.33 -2.02
C ASP A 487 9.65 4.27 -2.99
N ARG A 488 8.73 3.42 -2.53
CA ARG A 488 8.25 2.26 -3.29
C ARG A 488 6.79 2.30 -3.70
N LEU A 489 5.91 2.99 -3.00
CA LEU A 489 4.47 2.99 -3.27
C LEU A 489 3.91 4.40 -3.52
N TRP A 490 4.51 5.44 -2.95
CA TRP A 490 4.02 6.81 -3.10
C TRP A 490 4.75 7.59 -4.21
N PHE A 491 4.01 7.99 -5.24
CA PHE A 491 4.56 8.81 -6.33
C PHE A 491 3.66 10.02 -6.60
N GLU A 492 4.26 11.19 -6.75
CA GLU A 492 3.53 12.42 -7.08
C GLU A 492 3.50 12.70 -8.59
N THR A 493 4.43 12.11 -9.34
CA THR A 493 4.57 12.34 -10.78
C THR A 493 4.99 11.06 -11.50
N VAL A 494 4.54 10.93 -12.75
CA VAL A 494 5.04 9.95 -13.71
C VAL A 494 6.02 10.68 -14.64
N PRO A 495 7.34 10.41 -14.56
CA PRO A 495 8.34 11.18 -15.29
C PRO A 495 8.07 11.26 -16.79
N LYS A 496 8.12 12.47 -17.36
CA LYS A 496 7.91 12.76 -18.79
C LYS A 496 6.52 12.37 -19.32
N ARG A 497 5.53 12.17 -18.44
CA ARG A 497 4.18 11.75 -18.82
C ARG A 497 3.14 12.55 -18.04
N GLU A 498 2.71 13.66 -18.62
CA GLU A 498 1.75 14.59 -17.98
C GLU A 498 0.39 13.95 -17.76
N VAL A 499 -0.19 13.33 -18.80
CA VAL A 499 -1.49 12.62 -18.71
C VAL A 499 -1.48 11.58 -17.58
N ASP A 500 -0.44 10.75 -17.55
CA ASP A 500 -0.29 9.69 -16.57
C ASP A 500 -0.19 10.28 -15.13
N THR A 501 0.48 11.43 -14.99
CA THR A 501 0.58 12.16 -13.72
C THR A 501 -0.76 12.71 -13.26
N VAL A 502 -1.54 13.30 -14.17
CA VAL A 502 -2.87 13.84 -13.86
C VAL A 502 -3.82 12.71 -13.42
N ILE A 503 -3.78 11.56 -14.12
CA ILE A 503 -4.54 10.36 -13.74
C ILE A 503 -4.10 9.85 -12.37
N LEU A 504 -2.80 9.68 -12.12
CA LEU A 504 -2.29 9.21 -10.83
C LEU A 504 -2.78 10.08 -9.67
N LYS A 505 -2.68 11.41 -9.80
CA LYS A 505 -3.15 12.35 -8.77
C LYS A 505 -4.67 12.30 -8.60
N ALA A 506 -5.41 12.19 -9.68
CA ALA A 506 -6.86 12.05 -9.61
C ALA A 506 -7.26 10.78 -8.85
N LEU A 507 -6.64 9.64 -9.16
CA LEU A 507 -6.87 8.38 -8.45
C LEU A 507 -6.51 8.48 -6.96
N GLN A 508 -5.36 9.08 -6.62
CA GLN A 508 -4.97 9.29 -5.23
C GLN A 508 -5.97 10.17 -4.46
N ARG A 509 -6.54 11.19 -5.13
CA ARG A 509 -7.54 12.09 -4.56
C ARG A 509 -8.89 11.39 -4.37
N THR A 510 -9.43 10.76 -5.42
CA THR A 510 -10.78 10.18 -5.41
C THR A 510 -10.88 8.95 -4.52
N THR A 511 -9.81 8.16 -4.41
CA THR A 511 -9.76 7.01 -3.50
C THR A 511 -9.49 7.39 -2.04
N GLY A 512 -9.27 8.68 -1.74
CA GLY A 512 -8.92 9.19 -0.41
C GLY A 512 -7.49 8.91 0.04
N ALA A 513 -6.67 8.24 -0.79
CA ALA A 513 -5.29 7.88 -0.43
C ALA A 513 -4.42 9.12 -0.12
N ALA A 514 -4.59 10.21 -0.87
CA ALA A 514 -3.87 11.46 -0.61
C ALA A 514 -4.25 12.11 0.73
N ALA A 515 -5.55 12.16 1.04
CA ALA A 515 -6.02 12.69 2.31
C ALA A 515 -5.49 11.87 3.49
N HIS A 516 -5.61 10.54 3.42
CA HIS A 516 -5.08 9.63 4.44
C HIS A 516 -3.56 9.76 4.62
N PHE A 517 -2.79 9.90 3.53
CA PHE A 517 -1.35 10.10 3.61
C PHE A 517 -1.00 11.40 4.34
N HIS A 518 -1.68 12.50 4.02
CA HIS A 518 -1.45 13.78 4.69
C HIS A 518 -1.85 13.75 6.17
N GLU A 519 -2.97 13.11 6.52
CA GLU A 519 -3.38 12.91 7.92
C GLU A 519 -2.34 12.11 8.71
N ILE A 520 -1.82 11.02 8.14
CA ILE A 520 -0.78 10.20 8.78
C ILE A 520 0.50 11.03 8.99
N CYS A 521 0.94 11.80 7.99
CA CYS A 521 2.12 12.65 8.13
C CYS A 521 1.94 13.69 9.24
N ALA A 522 0.78 14.35 9.28
CA ALA A 522 0.46 15.34 10.32
C ALA A 522 0.40 14.70 11.72
N GLU A 523 -0.20 13.51 11.85
CA GLU A 523 -0.25 12.78 13.12
C GLU A 523 1.14 12.35 13.59
N MET A 524 2.02 11.94 12.67
CA MET A 524 3.40 11.59 13.00
C MET A 524 4.21 12.79 13.48
N ASP A 525 4.08 13.94 12.82
CA ASP A 525 4.77 15.16 13.26
C ASP A 525 4.32 15.57 14.68
N LEU A 526 3.01 15.51 14.96
CA LEU A 526 2.46 15.77 16.29
C LEU A 526 3.03 14.81 17.35
N ARG A 527 3.02 13.50 17.08
CA ARG A 527 3.49 12.49 18.05
C ARG A 527 4.99 12.59 18.31
N LYS A 528 5.78 12.94 17.30
CA LYS A 528 7.22 13.18 17.44
C LYS A 528 7.48 14.27 18.48
N ASP A 529 6.76 15.39 18.38
CA ASP A 529 6.92 16.52 19.30
C ASP A 529 6.48 16.16 20.73
N ILE A 530 5.37 15.42 20.86
CA ILE A 530 4.88 14.93 22.15
C ILE A 530 5.90 13.99 22.82
N TYR A 531 6.37 12.96 22.11
CA TYR A 531 7.30 11.98 22.69
C TYR A 531 8.66 12.59 23.00
N ALA A 532 9.17 13.50 22.17
CA ALA A 532 10.41 14.21 22.45
C ALA A 532 10.30 15.04 23.75
N THR A 533 9.17 15.74 23.92
CA THR A 533 8.91 16.55 25.12
C THR A 533 8.78 15.67 26.37
N GLN A 534 7.98 14.61 26.30
CA GLN A 534 7.77 13.68 27.42
C GLN A 534 9.06 12.99 27.85
N HIS A 535 9.88 12.56 26.89
CA HIS A 535 11.16 11.91 27.17
C HIS A 535 12.15 12.88 27.84
N GLN A 536 12.19 14.14 27.38
CA GLN A 536 13.04 15.16 28.00
C GLN A 536 12.59 15.44 29.44
N VAL A 537 11.28 15.55 29.70
CA VAL A 537 10.74 15.77 31.05
C VAL A 537 11.07 14.59 31.97
N LEU A 538 10.83 13.36 31.55
CA LEU A 538 11.12 12.16 32.35
C LEU A 538 12.61 12.03 32.67
N LYS A 539 13.47 12.27 31.67
CA LYS A 539 14.92 12.18 31.86
C LYS A 539 15.43 13.19 32.88
N ILE A 540 14.93 14.43 32.83
CA ILE A 540 15.29 15.48 33.80
C ILE A 540 14.83 15.05 35.20
N GLN A 541 13.58 14.61 35.36
CA GLN A 541 13.07 14.23 36.67
C GLN A 541 13.75 12.98 37.25
N ALA A 542 14.04 11.97 36.43
CA ALA A 542 14.77 10.79 36.88
C ALA A 542 16.19 11.17 37.34
N GLN A 543 16.88 12.06 36.62
CA GLN A 543 18.19 12.57 37.03
C GLN A 543 18.12 13.39 38.32
N ASP A 544 17.15 14.28 38.46
CA ASP A 544 16.99 15.09 39.66
C ASP A 544 16.75 14.21 40.89
N ARG A 545 15.92 13.17 40.78
CA ARG A 545 15.66 12.24 41.89
C ARG A 545 16.86 11.37 42.25
N LEU A 546 17.63 10.90 41.27
CA LEU A 546 18.87 10.16 41.53
C LEU A 546 19.87 11.05 42.28
N VAL A 547 20.01 12.31 41.87
CA VAL A 547 20.87 13.28 42.57
C VAL A 547 20.39 13.56 43.99
N GLU A 548 19.07 13.63 44.23
CA GLU A 548 18.50 13.78 45.58
C GLU A 548 18.73 12.54 46.45
N GLN A 549 18.56 11.33 45.91
CA GLN A 549 18.84 10.09 46.63
C GLN A 549 20.32 9.97 47.00
N ASP A 550 21.24 10.29 46.09
CA ASP A 550 22.67 10.31 46.36
C ASP A 550 23.02 11.33 47.45
N LYS A 551 22.41 12.51 47.44
CA LYS A 551 22.58 13.51 48.50
C LYS A 551 22.07 13.01 49.85
N GLN A 552 20.90 12.38 49.89
CA GLN A 552 20.33 11.82 51.12
C GLN A 552 21.20 10.68 51.67
N GLN A 553 21.67 9.76 50.82
CA GLN A 553 22.59 8.70 51.23
C GLN A 553 23.91 9.27 51.76
N GLN A 554 24.49 10.28 51.10
CA GLN A 554 25.69 10.95 51.60
C GLN A 554 25.47 11.68 52.93
N GLU A 555 24.29 12.26 53.14
CA GLU A 555 23.94 12.91 54.41
C GLU A 555 23.73 11.89 55.52
N GLU A 556 23.09 10.77 55.23
CA GLU A 556 22.94 9.64 56.15
C GLU A 556 24.29 9.01 56.51
N GLU A 557 25.16 8.78 55.53
CA GLU A 557 26.53 8.32 55.74
C GLU A 557 27.30 9.30 56.62
N LYS A 558 27.25 10.61 56.33
CA LYS A 558 27.88 11.65 57.17
C LYS A 558 27.29 11.70 58.57
N ALA A 559 25.98 11.47 58.74
CA ALA A 559 25.33 11.42 60.04
C ALA A 559 25.73 10.17 60.84
N GLN A 560 25.84 9.02 60.17
CA GLN A 560 26.29 7.76 60.73
C GLN A 560 27.77 7.84 61.15
N GLN A 561 28.60 8.47 60.33
CA GLN A 561 30.02 8.71 60.60
C GLN A 561 30.20 9.62 61.81
N LYS A 562 29.42 10.71 61.90
CA LYS A 562 29.38 11.58 63.10
C LYS A 562 28.96 10.83 64.36
N LYS A 563 27.98 9.91 64.28
CA LYS A 563 27.57 9.08 65.41
C LYS A 563 28.68 8.09 65.84
N ASN A 564 29.41 7.53 64.88
CA ASN A 564 30.54 6.65 65.16
C ASN A 564 31.72 7.42 65.78
N ASP A 565 32.04 8.62 65.30
CA ASP A 565 33.06 9.49 65.87
C ASP A 565 32.74 9.86 67.34
N GLN A 566 31.46 10.16 67.64
CA GLN A 566 31.02 10.42 69.02
C GLN A 566 31.13 9.19 69.93
N ARG A 567 30.93 7.98 69.41
CA ARG A 567 31.16 6.73 70.16
C ARG A 567 32.66 6.52 70.40
N MET A 568 33.50 6.80 69.41
CA MET A 568 34.94 6.62 69.51
C MET A 568 35.59 7.63 70.48
N GLU A 569 35.10 8.88 70.53
CA GLU A 569 35.49 9.86 71.57
C GLU A 569 35.17 9.34 72.99
N ARG A 570 33.99 8.75 73.20
CA ARG A 570 33.61 8.20 74.52
C ARG A 570 34.47 7.01 74.93
N ILE A 571 34.79 6.11 74.00
CA ILE A 571 35.68 4.95 74.26
C ILE A 571 37.10 5.42 74.57
N THR A 572 37.60 6.44 73.86
CA THR A 572 38.95 7.00 74.08
C THR A 572 39.06 7.68 75.45
N ILE A 573 38.02 8.39 75.88
CA ILE A 573 37.94 8.97 77.24
C ILE A 573 37.92 7.85 78.29
N PHE A 574 37.12 6.80 78.08
CA PHE A 574 37.03 5.67 79.00
C PHE A 574 38.36 4.89 79.13
N ALA A 575 39.06 4.67 78.01
CA ALA A 575 40.38 4.04 77.99
C ALA A 575 41.45 4.90 78.68
N SER A 576 41.37 6.23 78.55
CA SER A 576 42.29 7.16 79.23
C SER A 576 42.11 7.16 80.75
N VAL A 577 40.88 7.02 81.24
CA VAL A 577 40.57 6.92 82.68
C VAL A 577 41.03 5.57 83.25
N LEU A 578 40.85 4.47 82.51
CA LEU A 578 41.31 3.13 82.92
C LEU A 578 42.84 2.99 82.95
N ALA A 579 43.56 3.68 82.08
CA ALA A 579 45.03 3.67 82.04
C ALA A 579 45.69 4.37 83.25
N ILE A 580 44.93 5.09 84.07
CA ILE A 580 45.43 5.80 85.27
C ILE A 580 45.46 4.87 86.50
N LEU A 581 44.65 3.81 86.55
CA LEU A 581 44.62 2.88 87.70
C LEU A 581 45.97 2.18 87.98
N PRO A 582 46.72 1.69 86.97
CA PRO A 582 48.02 1.05 87.21
C PRO A 582 49.10 2.03 87.71
N LEU A 583 48.95 3.33 87.41
CA LEU A 583 49.87 4.38 87.88
C LEU A 583 49.73 4.65 89.38
N ILE A 584 48.57 4.33 89.98
CA ILE A 584 48.32 4.50 91.42
C ILE A 584 48.94 3.35 92.23
N GLU A 585 49.04 2.14 91.66
CA GLU A 585 49.68 0.98 92.30
C GLU A 585 51.22 1.03 92.28
N ALA A 586 51.83 1.80 91.38
CA ALA A 586 53.29 1.89 91.25
C ALA A 586 53.97 2.84 92.26
N PHE A 587 53.21 3.56 93.09
CA PHE A 587 53.77 4.50 94.07
C PHE A 587 53.98 3.84 95.44
N PRO A 588 55.23 3.79 95.97
CA PRO A 588 55.48 3.24 97.29
C PRO A 588 54.96 4.21 98.37
N PHE A 589 53.88 3.85 99.05
CA PHE A 589 53.35 4.62 100.17
C PHE A 589 54.19 4.37 101.43
N ALA A 590 54.84 5.40 101.96
CA ALA A 590 55.45 5.38 103.29
C ALA A 590 54.36 5.52 104.36
N GLU A 591 54.42 4.69 105.40
CA GLU A 591 53.43 4.62 106.47
C GLU A 591 53.19 6.00 107.12
N GLY A 592 51.93 6.45 107.12
CA GLY A 592 51.43 7.55 107.96
C GLY A 592 51.13 8.89 107.28
N SER A 593 51.25 9.06 105.97
CA SER A 593 50.89 10.32 105.29
C SER A 593 49.79 10.16 104.23
N PHE A 594 48.62 10.73 104.49
CA PHE A 594 47.46 10.78 103.59
C PHE A 594 47.52 11.92 102.55
N ALA A 595 48.50 12.82 102.69
CA ALA A 595 48.66 14.00 101.84
C ALA A 595 49.03 13.69 100.37
N PRO A 596 49.90 12.72 100.04
CA PRO A 596 50.25 12.41 98.66
C PRO A 596 49.07 11.80 97.88
N PHE A 597 48.24 10.99 98.54
CA PHE A 597 47.04 10.40 97.95
C PHE A 597 46.01 11.47 97.57
N LEU A 598 45.78 12.44 98.44
CA LEU A 598 44.87 13.55 98.16
C LEU A 598 45.37 14.44 97.03
N ILE A 599 46.67 14.68 96.92
CA ILE A 599 47.26 15.47 95.82
C ILE A 599 47.15 14.73 94.49
N SER A 600 47.45 13.43 94.46
CA SER A 600 47.30 12.60 93.26
C SER A 600 45.83 12.51 92.82
N LEU A 601 44.90 12.34 93.77
CA LEU A 601 43.46 12.35 93.51
C LEU A 601 43.00 13.72 92.95
N LEU A 602 43.54 14.82 93.48
CA LEU A 602 43.22 16.17 93.01
C LEU A 602 43.73 16.40 91.57
N VAL A 603 44.94 15.92 91.25
CA VAL A 603 45.51 16.00 89.89
C VAL A 603 44.71 15.14 88.91
N VAL A 604 44.23 13.97 89.33
CA VAL A 604 43.35 13.12 88.52
C VAL A 604 41.98 13.78 88.29
N ILE A 605 41.39 14.40 89.33
CA ILE A 605 40.12 15.12 89.21
C ILE A 605 40.28 16.35 88.28
N ILE A 606 41.39 17.09 88.39
CA ILE A 606 41.68 18.25 87.54
C ILE A 606 41.98 17.82 86.10
N GLY A 607 42.72 16.72 85.90
CA GLY A 607 42.99 16.16 84.58
C GLY A 607 41.74 15.62 83.89
N ALA A 608 40.88 14.91 84.64
CA ALA A 608 39.59 14.44 84.17
C ALA A 608 38.63 15.60 83.87
N ALA A 609 38.62 16.64 84.72
CA ALA A 609 37.83 17.84 84.48
C ALA A 609 38.30 18.59 83.22
N ALA A 610 39.61 18.71 82.99
CA ALA A 610 40.17 19.34 81.79
C ALA A 610 39.87 18.55 80.49
N LEU A 611 39.77 17.23 80.57
CA LEU A 611 39.39 16.35 79.46
C LEU A 611 37.86 16.33 79.20
N LEU A 612 37.04 16.62 80.22
CA LEU A 612 35.58 16.71 80.12
C LEU A 612 35.08 18.08 79.64
N VAL A 613 35.96 19.09 79.51
CA VAL A 613 35.58 20.39 78.94
C VAL A 613 35.38 20.25 77.42
N PRO A 614 34.16 20.45 76.89
CA PRO A 614 33.92 20.33 75.45
C PRO A 614 34.74 21.38 74.69
N ARG A 615 35.42 20.99 73.61
CA ARG A 615 36.24 21.87 72.75
C ARG A 615 35.50 23.14 72.26
N SER A 616 34.17 23.18 72.32
CA SER A 616 33.35 24.37 72.01
C SER A 616 33.59 25.55 72.98
N THR A 617 33.93 25.29 74.25
CA THR A 617 34.21 26.35 75.24
C THR A 617 35.57 27.02 75.04
N TRP A 618 36.57 26.28 74.52
CA TRP A 618 37.88 26.85 74.17
C TRP A 618 37.82 27.82 72.98
N LYS A 619 36.84 27.65 72.07
CA LYS A 619 36.59 28.64 71.01
C LYS A 619 36.03 29.96 71.55
N ALA A 620 35.17 29.92 72.58
CA ALA A 620 34.61 31.13 73.20
C ALA A 620 35.65 31.97 73.96
N ILE A 621 36.66 31.34 74.55
CA ILE A 621 37.75 32.04 75.25
C ILE A 621 38.75 32.68 74.27
N ARG A 622 38.89 32.13 73.06
CA ARG A 622 39.78 32.70 72.03
C ARG A 622 39.17 33.89 71.28
N THR A 623 37.84 33.98 71.19
CA THR A 623 37.15 35.11 70.55
C THR A 623 36.95 36.32 71.47
N SER A 624 36.96 36.16 72.80
CA SER A 624 36.87 37.30 73.73
C SER A 624 38.17 38.11 73.89
N LYS A 625 39.31 37.59 73.40
CA LYS A 625 40.61 38.29 73.42
C LYS A 625 40.91 39.14 72.17
N ARG A 626 39.93 39.35 71.29
CA ARG A 626 40.06 40.17 70.07
C ARG A 626 39.03 41.32 69.98
N ARG A 627 38.53 41.80 71.11
CA ARG A 627 37.83 43.09 71.22
C ARG A 627 38.51 43.98 72.23
#